data_AF-A0A450UNH5-F1
#
_entry.id   AF-A0A450UNH5-F1
#
_cell.length_a   1.000
_cell.length_b   1.000
_cell.length_c   1.000
_cell.angle_alpha   90.00
_cell.angle_beta   90.00
_cell.angle_gamma   90.00
#
_symmetry.space_group_name_H-M   'P 1'
#
loop_
_entity.id
_entity.type
_entity.pdbx_description
1 polymer ?
#
loop_
_entity_poly.entity_id
_entity_poly.type
_entity_poly.pdbx_seq_one_letter_code
_entity_poly.pdbx_strand_id
1 'polypeptide(L)'
;MNKVNETNDDLRKEYDLEHLQVRRLGPERRSFRGSQGVDVHLEPDVGRVFGNSQAVNEALSIPDYLNGEADGSIRHEYIDGRVYAMAGGSARHNLIAVNVGSLLDTRLPETCEVFVADMKVWIHRIDDSRFYYPDVMACCREEDKEAYYRESPCLIIEVLSDATERPNRLEIHRFEKFPAYRRIETLQEYLISY
;
A
#
# COMPACT_ATOMS: atom_id res chain seq x y z
N MET A 1 24.60 22.82 20.49
CA MET A 1 24.57 23.70 19.31
C MET A 1 24.16 22.85 18.11
N ASN A 2 23.07 23.24 17.44
CA ASN A 2 22.44 22.57 16.29
C ASN A 2 23.31 22.57 15.02
N LYS A 3 23.11 21.60 14.12
CA LYS A 3 22.44 21.82 12.82
C LYS A 3 22.14 20.52 12.05
N VAL A 4 21.07 20.61 11.25
CA VAL A 4 20.29 19.58 10.54
C VAL A 4 20.72 19.49 9.05
N ASN A 5 20.16 18.48 8.36
CA ASN A 5 19.94 18.30 6.90
C ASN A 5 21.08 17.54 6.17
N GLU A 6 20.84 16.61 5.23
CA GLU A 6 19.88 16.63 4.12
C GLU A 6 19.67 15.22 3.51
N THR A 7 18.43 14.90 3.11
CA THR A 7 18.04 13.83 2.17
C THR A 7 18.64 14.09 0.78
N ASN A 8 19.19 13.06 0.11
CA ASN A 8 19.38 13.11 -1.34
C ASN A 8 19.08 11.75 -1.98
N ASP A 9 17.95 11.74 -2.68
CA ASP A 9 17.43 10.75 -3.61
C ASP A 9 18.16 10.94 -4.94
N ASP A 10 18.82 9.89 -5.46
CA ASP A 10 19.39 9.85 -6.81
C ASP A 10 19.75 8.38 -7.18
N LEU A 11 18.87 7.70 -7.92
CA LEU A 11 19.15 6.39 -8.51
C LEU A 11 20.08 6.52 -9.74
N ARG A 12 21.13 5.67 -9.84
CA ARG A 12 22.18 5.71 -10.90
C ARG A 12 22.17 4.49 -11.86
N LYS A 13 22.80 4.71 -13.02
CA LYS A 13 22.78 4.02 -14.33
C LYS A 13 23.36 2.59 -14.46
N GLU A 14 23.25 1.69 -13.48
CA GLU A 14 24.06 0.44 -13.44
C GLU A 14 23.32 -0.91 -13.55
N TYR A 15 22.10 -0.95 -14.08
CA TYR A 15 21.37 -2.21 -14.28
C TYR A 15 21.55 -2.75 -15.72
N ASP A 16 22.60 -3.54 -15.93
CA ASP A 16 22.91 -4.26 -17.18
C ASP A 16 22.23 -5.66 -17.16
N LEU A 17 21.40 -5.93 -18.18
CA LEU A 17 20.40 -7.01 -18.21
C LEU A 17 20.84 -8.29 -18.95
N GLU A 18 22.06 -8.38 -19.47
CA GLU A 18 22.50 -9.62 -20.14
C GLU A 18 23.04 -10.69 -19.17
N HIS A 19 23.27 -10.34 -17.91
CA HIS A 19 23.89 -11.23 -16.92
C HIS A 19 23.23 -11.09 -15.55
N LEU A 20 21.98 -11.55 -15.45
CA LEU A 20 21.16 -11.49 -14.22
C LEU A 20 21.84 -12.22 -13.05
N GLN A 21 22.48 -11.47 -12.14
CA GLN A 21 22.88 -11.97 -10.81
C GLN A 21 21.88 -11.48 -9.75
N VAL A 22 21.06 -12.37 -9.23
CA VAL A 22 20.16 -12.05 -8.12
C VAL A 22 20.97 -11.88 -6.84
N ARG A 23 20.82 -10.72 -6.18
CA ARG A 23 21.46 -10.43 -4.88
C ARG A 23 20.45 -10.59 -3.74
N ARG A 24 20.80 -11.38 -2.72
CA ARG A 24 20.15 -11.30 -1.40
C ARG A 24 20.59 -10.02 -0.67
N LEU A 25 19.63 -9.35 -0.04
CA LEU A 25 19.85 -8.19 0.83
C LEU A 25 19.73 -8.58 2.32
N GLY A 26 20.59 -7.99 3.16
CA GLY A 26 20.60 -8.14 4.61
C GLY A 26 21.82 -7.45 5.27
N PRO A 27 21.81 -7.18 6.60
CA PRO A 27 22.67 -6.17 7.26
C PRO A 27 24.16 -6.53 7.44
N GLU A 28 24.60 -7.74 7.08
CA GLU A 28 25.87 -8.30 7.57
C GLU A 28 26.98 -8.49 6.50
N ARG A 29 26.88 -7.96 5.27
CA ARG A 29 27.92 -8.22 4.23
C ARG A 29 29.05 -7.18 4.18
N ARG A 30 30.29 -7.66 4.38
CA ARG A 30 31.53 -6.87 4.51
C ARG A 30 32.51 -6.89 3.31
N SER A 31 32.27 -7.58 2.19
CA SER A 31 33.02 -7.35 0.92
C SER A 31 32.45 -8.10 -0.30
N PHE A 32 32.90 -7.68 -1.50
CA PHE A 32 32.55 -8.22 -2.83
C PHE A 32 33.73 -8.93 -3.50
N ARG A 33 33.85 -10.25 -3.34
CA ARG A 33 34.41 -11.17 -4.35
C ARG A 33 34.32 -12.60 -3.80
N GLY A 34 33.70 -13.50 -4.56
CA GLY A 34 33.60 -14.93 -4.22
C GLY A 34 32.46 -15.63 -4.95
N SER A 35 32.84 -16.34 -6.01
CA SER A 35 32.12 -17.10 -7.03
C SER A 35 30.97 -18.04 -6.63
N GLN A 36 29.95 -18.03 -7.50
CA GLN A 36 28.93 -19.06 -7.82
C GLN A 36 27.55 -18.91 -7.14
N GLY A 37 26.69 -18.10 -7.79
CA GLY A 37 25.24 -18.13 -7.62
C GLY A 37 24.63 -19.21 -8.51
N VAL A 38 23.54 -19.82 -8.05
CA VAL A 38 22.79 -20.87 -8.77
C VAL A 38 21.74 -20.19 -9.66
N ASP A 39 21.78 -20.46 -10.97
CA ASP A 39 20.82 -19.95 -11.95
C ASP A 39 19.53 -20.81 -11.95
N VAL A 40 18.37 -20.16 -11.94
CA VAL A 40 17.07 -20.82 -12.18
C VAL A 40 16.56 -20.35 -13.55
N HIS A 41 16.30 -21.29 -14.46
CA HIS A 41 15.76 -21.01 -15.79
C HIS A 41 14.24 -21.16 -15.79
N LEU A 42 13.55 -20.18 -16.40
CA LEU A 42 12.11 -20.26 -16.68
C LEU A 42 11.87 -20.99 -18.01
N GLU A 43 10.75 -21.71 -18.11
CA GLU A 43 10.37 -22.45 -19.31
C GLU A 43 10.16 -21.52 -20.53
N PRO A 44 10.48 -21.98 -21.77
CA PRO A 44 10.53 -21.13 -22.96
C PRO A 44 9.20 -20.51 -23.41
N ASP A 45 8.08 -21.09 -22.98
CA ASP A 45 6.71 -20.67 -23.28
C ASP A 45 6.26 -19.48 -22.42
N VAL A 46 6.76 -19.36 -21.19
CA VAL A 46 6.52 -18.21 -20.28
C VAL A 46 7.20 -16.94 -20.80
N GLY A 47 8.41 -17.06 -21.36
CA GLY A 47 9.17 -15.93 -21.91
C GLY A 47 8.63 -15.35 -23.23
N ARG A 48 7.70 -16.04 -23.89
CA ARG A 48 7.13 -15.61 -25.19
C ARG A 48 5.89 -14.73 -25.05
N VAL A 49 5.19 -14.82 -23.92
CA VAL A 49 3.97 -14.06 -23.61
C VAL A 49 4.31 -12.70 -22.97
N PHE A 50 5.36 -12.66 -22.15
CA PHE A 50 5.79 -11.46 -21.45
C PHE A 50 7.16 -11.05 -22.00
N GLY A 51 7.19 -9.92 -22.72
CA GLY A 51 8.35 -9.48 -23.51
C GLY A 51 9.66 -9.23 -22.74
N ASN A 52 9.64 -9.27 -21.40
CA ASN A 52 10.82 -9.38 -20.53
C ASN A 52 10.41 -9.64 -19.06
N SER A 53 11.41 -9.86 -18.20
CA SER A 53 11.26 -10.07 -16.75
C SER A 53 10.76 -8.83 -16.00
N GLN A 54 10.85 -7.63 -16.58
CA GLN A 54 10.25 -6.43 -16.00
C GLN A 54 8.73 -6.48 -16.11
N ALA A 55 8.16 -6.93 -17.23
CA ALA A 55 6.71 -7.10 -17.40
C ALA A 55 6.10 -8.17 -16.48
N VAL A 56 6.86 -9.20 -16.11
CA VAL A 56 6.45 -10.23 -15.12
C VAL A 56 6.58 -9.69 -13.68
N ASN A 57 7.54 -8.80 -13.41
CA ASN A 57 7.75 -8.20 -12.09
C ASN A 57 6.95 -6.89 -11.86
N GLU A 58 6.41 -6.26 -12.89
CA GLU A 58 5.61 -5.03 -12.81
C GLU A 58 4.12 -5.27 -12.53
N ALA A 59 3.64 -6.51 -12.69
CA ALA A 59 2.26 -6.89 -12.43
C ALA A 59 2.20 -8.00 -11.37
N LEU A 60 2.39 -7.64 -10.10
CA LEU A 60 2.12 -8.54 -8.99
C LEU A 60 0.64 -8.96 -9.03
N SER A 61 0.36 -10.25 -8.95
CA SER A 61 -1.04 -10.70 -8.91
C SER A 61 -1.69 -10.35 -7.56
N ILE A 62 -3.01 -10.16 -7.54
CA ILE A 62 -3.76 -9.92 -6.29
C ILE A 62 -3.58 -11.07 -5.29
N PRO A 63 -3.66 -12.36 -5.68
CA PRO A 63 -3.37 -13.46 -4.75
C PRO A 63 -1.98 -13.39 -4.15
N ASP A 64 -0.95 -13.07 -4.94
CA ASP A 64 0.43 -12.95 -4.45
C ASP A 64 0.59 -11.77 -3.50
N TYR A 65 -0.04 -10.64 -3.81
CA TYR A 65 -0.12 -9.48 -2.90
C TYR A 65 -0.76 -9.86 -1.56
N LEU A 66 -1.95 -10.47 -1.58
CA LEU A 66 -2.65 -10.84 -0.35
C LEU A 66 -1.88 -11.87 0.48
N ASN A 67 -1.20 -12.83 -0.17
CA ASN A 67 -0.31 -13.78 0.49
C ASN A 67 0.90 -13.08 1.12
N GLY A 68 1.47 -12.08 0.44
CA GLY A 68 2.59 -11.27 0.95
C GLY A 68 2.22 -10.45 2.18
N GLU A 69 0.98 -9.98 2.27
CA GLU A 69 0.46 -9.23 3.43
C GLU A 69 0.20 -10.11 4.67
N ALA A 70 0.25 -11.44 4.55
CA ALA A 70 -0.09 -12.36 5.65
C ALA A 70 0.90 -12.32 6.83
N ASP A 71 2.17 -11.96 6.60
CA ASP A 71 3.18 -11.82 7.66
C ASP A 71 3.03 -10.52 8.48
N GLY A 72 2.37 -9.49 7.91
CA GLY A 72 2.01 -8.26 8.62
C GLY A 72 3.16 -7.39 9.15
N SER A 73 4.42 -7.74 8.88
CA SER A 73 5.58 -7.02 9.39
C SER A 73 5.73 -5.62 8.79
N ILE A 74 5.35 -5.46 7.53
CA ILE A 74 5.24 -4.18 6.81
C ILE A 74 3.96 -4.24 5.99
N ARG A 75 3.12 -3.20 6.09
CA ARG A 75 1.90 -3.07 5.29
C ARG A 75 2.22 -2.40 3.96
N HIS A 76 1.58 -2.88 2.90
CA HIS A 76 1.76 -2.32 1.57
C HIS A 76 0.42 -1.94 0.94
N GLU A 77 0.37 -0.76 0.32
CA GLU A 77 -0.71 -0.40 -0.61
C GLU A 77 -0.42 -1.02 -1.98
N TYR A 78 -1.46 -1.49 -2.65
CA TYR A 78 -1.36 -2.06 -4.00
C TYR A 78 -2.02 -1.11 -5.00
N ILE A 79 -1.31 -0.78 -6.07
CA ILE A 79 -1.80 0.05 -7.17
C ILE A 79 -1.43 -0.64 -8.47
N ASP A 80 -2.41 -1.28 -9.10
CA ASP A 80 -2.32 -1.82 -10.46
C ASP A 80 -1.05 -2.65 -10.73
N GLY A 81 -0.81 -3.65 -9.87
CA GLY A 81 0.33 -4.57 -9.99
C GLY A 81 1.56 -4.15 -9.19
N ARG A 82 1.55 -2.95 -8.60
CA ARG A 82 2.68 -2.39 -7.84
C ARG A 82 2.36 -2.29 -6.36
N VAL A 83 3.36 -2.53 -5.51
CA VAL A 83 3.23 -2.43 -4.05
C VAL A 83 4.06 -1.27 -3.49
N TYR A 84 3.48 -0.55 -2.53
CA TYR A 84 4.07 0.62 -1.90
C TYR A 84 4.05 0.44 -0.38
N ALA A 85 5.22 0.40 0.25
CA ALA A 85 5.30 0.26 1.70
C ALA A 85 4.70 1.50 2.39
N MET A 86 3.84 1.27 3.38
CA MET A 86 3.32 2.34 4.21
C MET A 86 4.38 2.83 5.20
N ALA A 87 4.52 4.14 5.32
CA ALA A 87 5.20 4.71 6.47
C ALA A 87 4.39 4.43 7.75
N GLY A 88 5.09 4.19 8.87
CA GLY A 88 4.44 4.03 10.17
C GLY A 88 3.64 5.27 10.59
N GLY A 89 2.68 5.07 11.49
CA GLY A 89 1.89 6.15 12.09
C GLY A 89 2.60 6.82 13.26
N SER A 90 2.43 8.15 13.41
CA SER A 90 2.85 8.87 14.62
C SER A 90 1.87 8.60 15.78
N ALA A 91 2.31 8.78 17.03
CA ALA A 91 1.40 8.66 18.17
C ALA A 91 0.19 9.60 18.07
N ARG A 92 0.40 10.82 17.55
CA ARG A 92 -0.67 11.79 17.33
C ARG A 92 -1.65 11.33 16.25
N HIS A 93 -1.15 10.78 15.14
CA HIS A 93 -1.98 10.18 14.09
C HIS A 93 -2.90 9.11 14.68
N ASN A 94 -2.31 8.16 15.41
CA ASN A 94 -3.04 7.02 15.96
C ASN A 94 -4.11 7.47 16.95
N LEU A 95 -3.81 8.45 17.82
CA LEU A 95 -4.79 8.99 18.77
C LEU A 95 -5.97 9.66 18.07
N ILE A 96 -5.73 10.40 16.98
CA ILE A 96 -6.81 11.03 16.20
C ILE A 96 -7.66 9.94 15.54
N ALA A 97 -7.04 8.97 14.86
CA ALA A 97 -7.74 7.90 14.16
C ALA A 97 -8.60 7.08 15.13
N VAL A 98 -8.06 6.68 16.28
CA VAL A 98 -8.81 5.94 17.31
C VAL A 98 -9.97 6.75 17.86
N ASN A 99 -9.77 8.03 18.21
CA ASN A 99 -10.85 8.85 18.76
C ASN A 99 -12.00 9.05 17.76
N VAL A 100 -11.66 9.26 16.47
CA VAL A 100 -12.66 9.38 15.41
C VAL A 100 -13.39 8.05 15.21
N GLY A 101 -12.64 6.94 15.13
CA GLY A 101 -13.21 5.59 15.00
C GLY A 101 -14.17 5.27 16.14
N SER A 102 -13.78 5.48 17.40
CA SER A 102 -14.64 5.23 18.57
C SER A 102 -15.90 6.09 18.58
N LEU A 103 -15.80 7.36 18.14
CA LEU A 103 -16.96 8.24 18.03
C LEU A 103 -17.94 7.73 16.97
N LEU A 104 -17.45 7.29 15.81
CA LEU A 104 -18.27 6.73 14.74
C LEU A 104 -18.93 5.42 15.18
N ASP A 105 -18.17 4.51 15.78
CA ASP A 105 -18.65 3.22 16.28
C ASP A 105 -19.79 3.39 17.28
N THR A 106 -19.72 4.42 18.13
CA THR A 106 -20.79 4.72 19.11
C THR A 106 -22.04 5.35 18.48
N ARG A 107 -21.91 5.98 17.30
CA ARG A 107 -22.98 6.82 16.71
C ARG A 107 -23.64 6.20 15.49
N LEU A 108 -22.95 5.31 14.79
CA LEU A 108 -23.50 4.60 13.65
C LEU A 108 -24.40 3.43 14.13
N PRO A 109 -25.37 3.00 13.29
CA PRO A 109 -26.16 1.81 13.58
C PRO A 109 -25.30 0.55 13.77
N GLU A 110 -25.78 -0.42 14.56
CA GLU A 110 -25.09 -1.71 14.80
C GLU A 110 -24.84 -2.53 13.52
N THR A 111 -25.56 -2.24 12.44
CA THR A 111 -25.33 -2.86 11.12
C THR A 111 -24.06 -2.33 10.44
N CYS A 112 -23.45 -1.28 10.97
CA CYS A 112 -22.21 -0.72 10.46
C CYS A 112 -21.01 -1.22 11.26
N GLU A 113 -19.95 -1.57 10.55
CA GLU A 113 -18.64 -1.91 11.12
C GLU A 113 -17.69 -0.74 10.89
N VAL A 114 -16.98 -0.33 11.95
CA VAL A 114 -15.96 0.71 11.89
C VAL A 114 -14.58 0.09 12.05
N PHE A 115 -13.68 0.43 11.14
CA PHE A 115 -12.31 -0.05 11.11
C PHE A 115 -11.33 1.12 11.27
N VAL A 116 -10.22 0.87 11.96
CA VAL A 116 -9.14 1.83 12.17
C VAL A 116 -7.81 1.19 11.74
N ALA A 117 -7.08 1.87 10.85
CA ALA A 117 -5.72 1.59 10.35
C ALA A 117 -5.46 0.25 9.61
N ASP A 118 -6.01 -0.87 10.07
CA ASP A 118 -5.53 -2.21 9.68
C ASP A 118 -6.48 -2.98 8.74
N MET A 119 -7.59 -2.36 8.32
CA MET A 119 -8.48 -2.93 7.32
C MET A 119 -8.23 -2.30 5.96
N LYS A 120 -8.10 -3.13 4.92
CA LYS A 120 -7.94 -2.64 3.54
C LYS A 120 -9.29 -2.26 2.95
N VAL A 121 -9.27 -1.29 2.04
CA VAL A 121 -10.32 -1.14 1.02
C VAL A 121 -9.81 -1.67 -0.30
N TRP A 122 -10.58 -2.55 -0.94
CA TRP A 122 -10.31 -3.00 -2.29
C TRP A 122 -11.20 -2.25 -3.29
N ILE A 123 -10.57 -1.62 -4.26
CA ILE A 123 -11.25 -0.95 -5.38
C ILE A 123 -10.90 -1.76 -6.63
N HIS A 124 -11.85 -2.55 -7.10
CA HIS A 124 -11.66 -3.43 -8.25
C HIS A 124 -12.44 -2.95 -9.48
N ARG A 125 -11.74 -2.84 -10.61
CA ARG A 125 -12.28 -2.59 -11.95
C ARG A 125 -11.59 -3.54 -12.93
N ILE A 126 -12.18 -3.70 -14.11
CA ILE A 126 -11.73 -4.63 -15.18
C ILE A 126 -10.21 -4.54 -15.44
N ASP A 127 -9.63 -3.34 -15.41
CA ASP A 127 -8.21 -3.09 -15.66
C ASP A 127 -7.58 -2.11 -14.63
N ASP A 128 -8.12 -2.03 -13.42
CA ASP A 128 -7.57 -1.17 -12.36
C ASP A 128 -7.94 -1.75 -11.00
N SER A 129 -6.93 -2.24 -10.26
CA SER A 129 -7.12 -2.84 -8.95
C SER A 129 -6.26 -2.13 -7.92
N ARG A 130 -6.87 -1.73 -6.80
CA ARG A 130 -6.20 -0.95 -5.75
C ARG A 130 -6.56 -1.44 -4.38
N PHE A 131 -5.54 -1.66 -3.55
CA PHE A 131 -5.72 -1.85 -2.11
C PHE A 131 -5.08 -0.69 -1.37
N TYR A 132 -5.88 0.00 -0.57
CA TYR A 132 -5.40 1.03 0.35
C TYR A 132 -5.73 0.64 1.78
N TYR A 133 -5.00 1.23 2.73
CA TYR A 133 -5.31 1.16 4.16
C TYR A 133 -5.76 2.53 4.63
N PRO A 134 -7.07 2.81 4.68
CA PRO A 134 -7.56 4.07 5.22
C PRO A 134 -7.34 4.15 6.73
N ASP A 135 -7.13 5.36 7.24
CA ASP A 135 -6.94 5.54 8.68
C ASP A 135 -8.22 5.21 9.48
N VAL A 136 -9.39 5.60 8.96
CA VAL A 136 -10.69 5.17 9.47
C VAL A 136 -11.65 4.90 8.31
N MET A 137 -12.41 3.81 8.43
CA MET A 137 -13.39 3.39 7.42
C MET A 137 -14.64 2.88 8.12
N ALA A 138 -15.82 3.21 7.58
CA ALA A 138 -17.09 2.60 8.00
C ALA A 138 -17.77 1.89 6.83
N CYS A 139 -18.29 0.69 7.09
CA CYS A 139 -18.99 -0.14 6.13
C CYS A 139 -20.33 -0.60 6.72
N CYS A 140 -21.44 -0.35 6.04
CA CYS A 140 -22.79 -0.65 6.55
C CYS A 140 -23.54 -1.71 5.75
N ARG A 141 -22.89 -2.35 4.78
CA ARG A 141 -23.49 -3.42 3.96
C ARG A 141 -23.19 -4.77 4.61
N GLU A 142 -24.24 -5.54 4.87
CA GLU A 142 -24.10 -6.86 5.49
C GLU A 142 -23.42 -7.89 4.58
N GLU A 143 -23.45 -7.68 3.26
CA GLU A 143 -22.87 -8.62 2.30
C GLU A 143 -21.35 -8.49 2.16
N ASP A 144 -20.77 -7.35 2.55
CA ASP A 144 -19.34 -7.07 2.46
C ASP A 144 -18.62 -7.60 3.71
N LYS A 145 -18.27 -8.89 3.68
CA LYS A 145 -17.77 -9.66 4.84
C LYS A 145 -16.43 -10.35 4.61
N GLU A 146 -15.67 -9.93 3.60
CA GLU A 146 -14.32 -10.44 3.38
C GLU A 146 -13.42 -10.25 4.61
N ALA A 147 -12.53 -11.20 4.89
CA ALA A 147 -11.83 -11.22 6.18
C ALA A 147 -10.77 -10.13 6.32
N TYR A 148 -10.19 -9.69 5.19
CA TYR A 148 -8.99 -8.86 5.15
C TYR A 148 -9.16 -7.54 4.39
N TYR A 149 -10.33 -7.31 3.80
CA TYR A 149 -10.67 -6.10 3.08
C TYR A 149 -12.18 -5.86 3.05
N ARG A 150 -12.55 -4.66 2.64
CA ARG A 150 -13.92 -4.24 2.32
C ARG A 150 -13.96 -3.65 0.91
N GLU A 151 -15.05 -3.87 0.20
CA GLU A 151 -15.29 -3.32 -1.15
C GLU A 151 -16.33 -2.19 -1.14
N SER A 152 -17.15 -2.12 -0.08
CA SER A 152 -18.32 -1.27 0.01
C SER A 152 -18.31 -0.30 1.21
N PRO A 153 -17.23 0.48 1.44
CA PRO A 153 -17.26 1.51 2.47
C PRO A 153 -18.27 2.60 2.12
N CYS A 154 -18.92 3.15 3.15
CA CYS A 154 -19.79 4.32 3.03
C CYS A 154 -19.09 5.60 3.51
N LEU A 155 -18.04 5.48 4.33
CA LEU A 155 -17.25 6.59 4.85
C LEU A 155 -15.77 6.19 4.89
N ILE A 156 -14.91 7.10 4.42
CA ILE A 156 -13.45 7.01 4.54
C ILE A 156 -12.91 8.32 5.13
N ILE A 157 -12.03 8.21 6.13
CA ILE A 157 -11.34 9.34 6.75
C ILE A 157 -9.84 9.08 6.77
N GLU A 158 -9.08 10.08 6.34
CA GLU A 158 -7.61 10.07 6.32
C GLU A 158 -7.07 11.17 7.24
N VAL A 159 -6.02 10.89 8.01
CA VAL A 159 -5.48 11.68 9.12
C VAL A 159 -4.04 12.15 8.81
N LEU A 160 -3.91 13.42 8.47
CA LEU A 160 -2.65 14.08 8.15
C LEU A 160 -2.02 14.73 9.38
N SER A 161 -1.47 13.92 10.30
CA SER A 161 -0.97 14.46 11.58
C SER A 161 0.42 15.11 11.52
N ASP A 162 1.30 14.70 10.59
CA ASP A 162 2.68 15.18 10.50
C ASP A 162 2.77 16.45 9.65
N ALA A 163 3.08 17.59 10.28
CA ALA A 163 3.15 18.87 9.61
C ALA A 163 4.23 18.95 8.53
N THR A 164 5.30 18.15 8.63
CA THR A 164 6.42 18.16 7.69
C THR A 164 6.12 17.36 6.43
N GLU A 165 5.39 16.25 6.56
CA GLU A 165 4.97 15.41 5.42
C GLU A 165 3.61 15.81 4.84
N ARG A 166 2.82 16.61 5.58
CA ARG A 166 1.45 17.05 5.22
C ARG A 166 1.31 17.49 3.76
N PRO A 167 2.18 18.35 3.20
CA PRO A 167 2.06 18.77 1.80
C PRO A 167 2.11 17.59 0.82
N ASN A 168 3.10 16.70 0.98
CA ASN A 168 3.27 15.53 0.12
C ASN A 168 2.10 14.55 0.29
N ARG A 169 1.72 14.23 1.53
CA ARG A 169 0.58 13.34 1.79
C ARG A 169 -0.70 13.91 1.21
N LEU A 170 -0.94 15.21 1.34
CA LEU A 170 -2.11 15.86 0.76
C LEU A 170 -2.14 15.77 -0.78
N GLU A 171 -0.98 15.84 -1.45
CA GLU A 171 -0.88 15.61 -2.88
C GLU A 171 -1.21 14.16 -3.25
N ILE A 172 -0.70 13.18 -2.52
CA ILE A 172 -1.07 11.76 -2.69
C ILE A 172 -2.59 11.58 -2.56
N HIS A 173 -3.20 12.15 -1.51
CA HIS A 173 -4.65 12.07 -1.35
C HIS A 173 -5.39 12.75 -2.50
N ARG A 174 -4.92 13.91 -2.97
CA ARG A 174 -5.61 14.67 -4.03
C ARG A 174 -5.52 14.01 -5.40
N PHE A 175 -4.36 13.48 -5.75
CA PHE A 175 -4.08 13.02 -7.11
C PHE A 175 -4.20 11.51 -7.30
N GLU A 176 -4.10 10.74 -6.22
CA GLU A 176 -4.15 9.27 -6.27
C GLU A 176 -5.38 8.72 -5.54
N LYS A 177 -5.45 8.91 -4.22
CA LYS A 177 -6.47 8.24 -3.39
C LYS A 177 -7.88 8.78 -3.61
N PHE A 178 -8.07 10.10 -3.64
CA PHE A 178 -9.40 10.69 -3.82
C PHE A 178 -10.03 10.36 -5.19
N PRO A 179 -9.31 10.43 -6.33
CA PRO A 179 -9.82 9.95 -7.61
C PRO A 179 -10.20 8.47 -7.59
N ALA A 180 -9.45 7.62 -6.87
CA ALA A 180 -9.75 6.21 -6.73
C ALA A 180 -10.98 5.96 -5.84
N TYR A 181 -11.02 6.53 -4.63
CA TYR A 181 -12.12 6.37 -3.67
C TYR A 181 -13.47 6.84 -4.24
N ARG A 182 -13.50 7.94 -5.00
CA ARG A 182 -14.74 8.42 -5.66
C ARG A 182 -15.36 7.43 -6.65
N ARG A 183 -14.65 6.38 -7.03
CA ARG A 183 -15.16 5.33 -7.92
C ARG A 183 -15.92 4.23 -7.17
N ILE A 184 -15.85 4.22 -5.84
CA ILE A 184 -16.61 3.32 -4.97
C ILE A 184 -18.05 3.82 -4.93
N GLU A 185 -18.99 3.02 -5.42
CA GLU A 185 -20.40 3.42 -5.57
C GLU A 185 -21.10 3.68 -4.23
N THR A 186 -20.69 2.96 -3.19
CA THR A 186 -21.28 3.06 -1.85
C THR A 186 -20.73 4.21 -1.03
N LEU A 187 -19.62 4.83 -1.46
CA LEU A 187 -18.94 5.88 -0.70
C LEU A 187 -19.78 7.15 -0.71
N GLN A 188 -20.24 7.57 0.46
CA GLN A 188 -21.04 8.77 0.65
C GLN A 188 -20.17 9.96 1.02
N GLU A 189 -19.15 9.73 1.87
CA GLU A 189 -18.30 10.78 2.40
C GLU A 189 -16.82 10.37 2.41
N TYR A 190 -15.96 11.33 2.06
CA TYR A 190 -14.51 11.22 2.16
C TYR A 190 -13.98 12.47 2.87
N LEU A 191 -13.29 12.29 4.00
CA LEU A 191 -12.75 13.38 4.79
C LEU A 191 -11.23 13.27 4.96
N ILE A 192 -10.59 14.44 5.03
CA ILE A 192 -9.17 14.58 5.39
C ILE A 192 -9.10 15.45 6.66
N SER A 193 -8.48 14.94 7.71
CA SER A 193 -8.24 15.61 8.99
C SER A 193 -6.77 16.00 9.14
N TYR A 194 -6.44 17.08 9.86
CA TYR A 194 -5.08 17.64 9.99
C TYR A 194 -4.63 17.84 11.45
#